data_AF-A0A7X2D7B3-F1
#
_entry.id   AF-A0A7X2D7B3-F1
#
_cell.length_a   1.000
_cell.length_b   1.000
_cell.length_c   1.000
_cell.angle_alpha   90.00
_cell.angle_beta   90.00
_cell.angle_gamma   90.00
#
_symmetry.space_group_name_H-M   'P 1'
#
loop_
_entity.id
_entity.type
_entity.pdbx_description
1 polymer ?
#
loop_
_entity_poly.entity_id
_entity_poly.type
_entity_poly.pdbx_seq_one_letter_code
_entity_poly.pdbx_strand_id
1 'polypeptide(L)'
;AGGVSVGLNINLPAEQKPNKYIGTYLDFRYFFVRKVMFVKYSVAFVIFPGGFGTLDEFFESIGLIQTHKIKPFPVILVGREYWKGLKDWMDKALLAGGKISPDDINLFRIIDEPNEIVNFTKNNQPHD
;
A
#
# COMPACT_ATOMS: atom_id res chain seq x y z
N ALA A 1 18.02 14.01 -2.67
CA ALA A 1 18.27 12.69 -2.07
C ALA A 1 18.88 11.65 -3.03
N GLY A 2 19.02 11.91 -4.34
CA GLY A 2 19.83 11.08 -5.26
C GLY A 2 19.39 9.61 -5.47
N GLY A 3 18.31 9.17 -4.82
CA GLY A 3 17.81 7.80 -4.90
C GLY A 3 17.07 7.50 -6.21
N VAL A 4 16.81 6.22 -6.44
CA VAL A 4 16.05 5.73 -7.60
C VAL A 4 14.58 6.11 -7.44
N SER A 5 14.01 6.72 -8.48
CA SER A 5 12.60 7.13 -8.53
C SER A 5 11.93 6.42 -9.71
N VAL A 6 10.99 5.52 -9.42
CA VAL A 6 10.29 4.71 -10.42
C VAL A 6 8.82 5.11 -10.49
N GLY A 7 8.30 5.36 -11.69
CA GLY A 7 6.90 5.63 -11.96
C GLY A 7 6.27 4.52 -12.80
N LEU A 8 5.27 3.83 -12.23
CA LEU A 8 4.47 2.83 -12.93
C LEU A 8 3.12 3.44 -13.31
N ASN A 9 2.95 3.82 -14.57
CA ASN A 9 1.75 4.47 -15.09
C ASN A 9 0.77 3.48 -15.71
N ILE A 10 -0.51 3.86 -15.80
CA ILE A 10 -1.55 3.07 -16.47
C ILE A 10 -2.24 3.92 -17.53
N ASN A 11 -2.44 3.34 -18.71
CA ASN A 11 -3.12 4.01 -19.81
C ASN A 11 -4.62 4.16 -19.48
N LEU A 12 -5.03 5.40 -19.21
CA LEU A 12 -6.42 5.77 -18.96
C LEU A 12 -6.99 6.59 -20.14
N PRO A 13 -8.32 6.64 -20.31
CA PRO A 13 -8.95 7.48 -21.34
C PRO A 13 -8.66 8.97 -21.15
N ALA A 14 -8.46 9.41 -19.91
CA ALA A 14 -7.97 10.75 -19.59
C ALA A 14 -6.44 10.73 -19.49
N GLU A 15 -5.79 11.68 -20.13
CA GLU A 15 -4.34 11.77 -20.18
C GLU A 15 -3.77 12.09 -18.79
N GLN A 16 -3.01 11.16 -18.20
CA GLN A 16 -2.15 11.44 -17.05
C GLN A 16 -0.73 11.66 -17.56
N LYS A 17 -0.20 12.88 -17.37
CA LYS A 17 1.20 13.16 -17.70
C LYS A 17 2.11 12.68 -16.56
N PRO A 18 3.21 11.97 -16.85
CA PRO A 18 4.19 11.61 -15.83
C PRO A 18 4.72 12.86 -15.13
N ASN A 19 4.91 12.77 -13.82
CA ASN A 19 5.48 13.87 -13.06
C ASN A 19 6.98 14.02 -13.36
N LYS A 20 7.52 15.24 -13.20
CA LYS A 20 8.92 15.59 -13.52
C LYS A 20 9.99 14.98 -12.61
N TYR A 21 9.60 14.25 -11.57
CA TYR A 21 10.50 13.65 -10.58
C TYR A 21 10.74 12.15 -10.81
N ILE A 22 10.13 11.57 -11.86
CA ILE A 22 10.32 10.16 -12.23
C ILE A 22 11.66 10.01 -12.97
N GLY A 23 12.49 9.08 -12.52
CA GLY A 23 13.73 8.69 -13.21
C GLY A 23 13.51 7.52 -14.18
N THR A 24 12.92 6.43 -13.67
CA THR A 24 12.54 5.26 -14.48
C THR A 24 11.04 5.23 -14.67
N TYR A 25 10.58 5.14 -15.91
CA TYR A 25 9.17 5.21 -16.25
C TYR A 25 8.71 3.97 -17.03
N LEU A 26 7.58 3.41 -16.64
CA LEU A 26 6.95 2.25 -17.28
C LEU A 26 5.46 2.51 -17.48
N ASP A 27 4.98 2.32 -18.71
CA ASP A 27 3.55 2.38 -19.05
C ASP A 27 2.95 0.98 -19.12
N PHE A 28 1.80 0.81 -18.48
CA PHE A 28 1.03 -0.42 -18.53
C PHE A 28 -0.28 -0.21 -19.28
N ARG A 29 -0.66 -1.20 -20.10
CA ARG A 29 -1.98 -1.27 -20.72
C ARG A 29 -3.00 -2.01 -19.84
N TYR A 30 -2.52 -2.95 -19.04
CA TYR A 30 -3.35 -3.85 -18.24
C TYR A 30 -3.15 -3.60 -16.75
N PHE A 31 -4.23 -3.29 -16.04
CA PHE A 31 -4.20 -2.97 -14.60
C PHE A 31 -3.55 -4.06 -13.75
N PHE A 32 -3.89 -5.32 -14.00
CA PHE A 32 -3.39 -6.44 -13.19
C PHE A 32 -1.88 -6.61 -13.30
N VAL A 33 -1.28 -6.32 -14.46
CA VAL A 33 0.19 -6.38 -14.62
C VAL A 33 0.85 -5.30 -13.78
N ARG A 34 0.32 -4.07 -13.81
CA ARG A 34 0.81 -2.96 -12.97
C ARG A 34 0.74 -3.30 -11.49
N LYS A 35 -0.37 -3.88 -11.03
CA LYS A 35 -0.56 -4.32 -9.63
C LYS A 35 0.47 -5.36 -9.20
N VAL A 36 0.70 -6.37 -10.04
CA VAL A 36 1.74 -7.39 -9.80
C VAL A 36 3.12 -6.75 -9.65
N MET A 37 3.45 -5.75 -10.47
CA MET A 37 4.74 -5.06 -10.40
C MET A 37 4.92 -4.28 -9.09
N PHE A 38 3.86 -3.63 -8.57
CA PHE A 38 3.92 -2.97 -7.27
C PHE A 38 4.26 -3.96 -6.15
N VAL A 39 3.59 -5.11 -6.12
CA VAL A 39 3.79 -6.09 -5.05
C VAL A 39 5.14 -6.80 -5.19
N LYS A 40 5.52 -7.21 -6.40
CA LYS A 40 6.71 -8.03 -6.63
C LYS A 40 8.04 -7.34 -6.31
N TYR A 41 8.11 -6.02 -6.51
CA TYR A 41 9.36 -5.27 -6.38
C TYR A 41 9.40 -4.32 -5.17
N SER A 42 8.37 -4.32 -4.33
CA SER A 42 8.32 -3.49 -3.14
C SER A 42 8.68 -4.28 -1.89
N VAL A 43 9.38 -3.62 -0.97
CA VAL A 43 9.70 -4.15 0.36
C VAL A 43 8.81 -3.57 1.47
N ALA A 44 7.98 -2.57 1.13
CA ALA A 44 7.00 -1.94 1.99
C ALA A 44 6.03 -1.08 1.14
N PHE A 45 4.81 -0.87 1.64
CA PHE A 45 3.86 0.11 1.11
C PHE A 45 3.66 1.26 2.11
N VAL A 46 3.77 2.49 1.61
CA VAL A 46 3.47 3.72 2.34
C VAL A 46 2.35 4.44 1.59
N ILE A 47 1.17 4.44 2.18
CA ILE A 47 -0.09 4.79 1.52
C ILE A 47 -0.62 6.09 2.12
N PHE A 48 -0.65 7.12 1.29
CA PHE A 48 -1.17 8.44 1.63
C PHE A 48 -2.68 8.54 1.36
N PRO A 49 -3.39 9.56 1.90
CA PRO A 49 -4.81 9.75 1.65
C PRO A 49 -5.16 9.74 0.16
N GLY A 50 -6.19 8.99 -0.22
CA GLY A 50 -6.56 8.80 -1.62
C GLY A 50 -7.89 8.06 -1.81
N GLY A 51 -8.40 8.06 -3.03
CA GLY A 51 -9.72 7.50 -3.36
C GLY A 51 -9.70 5.99 -3.65
N PHE A 52 -10.59 5.56 -4.55
CA PHE A 52 -10.79 4.13 -4.84
C PHE A 52 -9.54 3.40 -5.33
N GLY A 53 -8.69 4.02 -6.15
CA GLY A 53 -7.45 3.37 -6.60
C GLY A 53 -6.49 3.09 -5.43
N THR A 54 -6.38 4.01 -4.48
CA THR A 54 -5.59 3.83 -3.26
C THR A 54 -6.16 2.75 -2.36
N LEU A 55 -7.49 2.72 -2.20
CA LEU A 55 -8.17 1.68 -1.42
C LEU A 55 -8.02 0.29 -2.05
N ASP A 56 -8.08 0.21 -3.37
CA ASP A 56 -7.87 -1.03 -4.12
C ASP A 56 -6.46 -1.60 -3.90
N GLU A 57 -5.42 -0.77 -4.03
CA GLU A 57 -4.03 -1.18 -3.74
C GLU A 57 -3.83 -1.54 -2.25
N PHE A 58 -4.47 -0.81 -1.33
CA PHE A 58 -4.43 -1.14 0.10
C PHE A 58 -5.06 -2.51 0.37
N PHE A 59 -6.31 -2.76 0.00
CA PHE A 59 -6.98 -4.02 0.29
C PHE A 59 -6.37 -5.21 -0.47
N GLU A 60 -5.84 -5.00 -1.68
CA GLU A 60 -5.11 -6.03 -2.39
C GLU A 60 -3.85 -6.46 -1.62
N SER A 61 -3.09 -5.50 -1.08
CA SER A 61 -1.90 -5.81 -0.27
C SER A 61 -2.25 -6.62 0.98
N ILE A 62 -3.30 -6.21 1.71
CA ILE A 62 -3.78 -6.93 2.90
C ILE A 62 -4.25 -8.33 2.55
N GLY A 63 -5.06 -8.48 1.49
CA GLY A 63 -5.56 -9.78 1.05
C GLY A 63 -4.44 -10.74 0.64
N LEU A 64 -3.42 -10.27 -0.07
CA LEU A 64 -2.28 -11.10 -0.49
C LEU A 64 -1.43 -11.56 0.71
N ILE A 65 -1.21 -10.69 1.70
CA ILE A 65 -0.47 -11.03 2.91
C ILE A 65 -1.28 -12.01 3.78
N GLN A 66 -2.56 -11.70 4.02
CA GLN A 66 -3.49 -12.52 4.80
C GLN A 66 -3.60 -13.94 4.26
N THR A 67 -3.64 -14.10 2.93
CA THR A 67 -3.78 -15.40 2.27
C THR A 67 -2.43 -16.09 2.01
N HIS A 68 -1.33 -15.53 2.53
CA HIS A 68 0.03 -16.04 2.35
C HIS A 68 0.44 -16.23 0.89
N LYS A 69 -0.14 -15.45 -0.03
CA LYS A 69 0.26 -15.46 -1.45
C LYS A 69 1.57 -14.71 -1.68
N ILE A 70 1.96 -13.87 -0.72
CA ILE A 70 3.25 -13.19 -0.68
C ILE A 70 3.83 -13.24 0.73
N LYS A 71 5.16 -13.03 0.84
CA LYS A 71 5.80 -12.81 2.15
C LYS A 71 5.23 -11.53 2.78
N PRO A 72 4.92 -11.50 4.08
CA PRO A 72 4.50 -10.28 4.76
C PRO A 72 5.54 -9.18 4.62
N PHE A 73 5.07 -7.96 4.37
CA PHE A 73 5.89 -6.75 4.34
C PHE A 73 5.13 -5.59 5.01
N PRO A 74 5.82 -4.51 5.40
CA PRO A 74 5.19 -3.38 6.08
C PRO A 74 4.17 -2.66 5.20
N VAL A 75 2.90 -2.62 5.63
CA VAL A 75 1.85 -1.79 5.04
C VAL A 75 1.54 -0.64 6.00
N ILE A 76 1.77 0.59 5.55
CA ILE A 76 1.73 1.78 6.38
C ILE A 76 0.74 2.77 5.78
N LEU A 77 -0.24 3.21 6.56
CA LEU A 77 -1.17 4.28 6.22
C LEU A 77 -0.70 5.59 6.87
N VAL A 78 -0.62 6.66 6.09
CA VAL A 78 -0.21 7.99 6.55
C VAL A 78 -1.42 8.92 6.60
N GLY A 79 -1.57 9.69 7.67
CA GLY A 79 -2.68 10.62 7.87
C GLY A 79 -3.78 10.01 8.74
N ARG A 80 -3.53 9.84 10.04
CA ARG A 80 -4.44 9.18 10.98
C ARG A 80 -5.88 9.68 10.93
N GLU A 81 -6.08 10.99 10.89
CA GLU A 81 -7.43 11.58 10.84
C GLU A 81 -8.21 11.15 9.59
N TYR A 82 -7.53 10.98 8.46
CA TYR A 82 -8.15 10.51 7.21
C TYR A 82 -8.58 9.05 7.32
N TRP A 83 -7.74 8.18 7.90
CA TRP A 83 -7.98 6.74 7.97
C TRP A 83 -8.84 6.29 9.13
N LYS A 84 -9.09 7.17 10.11
CA LYS A 84 -9.88 6.88 11.31
C LYS A 84 -11.24 6.26 10.99
N GLY A 85 -11.99 6.85 10.06
CA GLY A 85 -13.31 6.34 9.69
C GLY A 85 -13.27 4.92 9.10
N LEU A 86 -12.27 4.65 8.25
CA LEU A 86 -12.09 3.31 7.67
C LEU A 86 -11.69 2.29 8.75
N LYS A 87 -10.76 2.65 9.63
CA LYS A 87 -10.31 1.80 10.73
C LYS A 87 -11.45 1.46 11.69
N ASP A 88 -12.22 2.47 12.10
CA ASP A 88 -13.38 2.30 12.97
C ASP A 88 -14.43 1.38 12.34
N TRP A 89 -14.66 1.51 11.02
CA TRP A 89 -15.56 0.61 10.30
C TRP A 89 -15.01 -0.83 10.25
N MET A 90 -13.71 -1.02 9.98
CA MET A 90 -13.11 -2.37 9.99
C MET A 90 -13.24 -3.03 11.36
N ASP A 91 -13.02 -2.29 12.45
CA ASP A 91 -13.16 -2.81 13.81
C ASP A 91 -14.62 -3.19 14.13
N LYS A 92 -15.57 -2.29 13.82
CA LYS A 92 -16.98 -2.46 14.19
C LYS A 92 -17.74 -3.43 13.28
N ALA A 93 -17.40 -3.50 12.00
CA ALA A 93 -18.12 -4.30 11.02
C ALA A 93 -17.39 -5.61 10.69
N LEU A 94 -16.09 -5.53 10.39
CA LEU A 94 -15.35 -6.72 9.96
C LEU A 94 -14.92 -7.56 11.17
N LEU A 95 -14.22 -6.95 12.14
CA LEU A 95 -13.68 -7.68 13.29
C LEU A 95 -14.81 -8.14 14.23
N ALA A 96 -15.66 -7.22 14.70
CA ALA A 96 -16.77 -7.58 15.58
C ALA A 96 -17.80 -8.51 14.89
N GLY A 97 -17.91 -8.45 13.55
CA GLY A 97 -18.75 -9.33 12.74
C GLY A 97 -18.11 -10.68 12.39
N GLY A 98 -16.89 -10.97 12.87
CA GLY A 98 -16.16 -12.21 12.63
C GLY A 98 -15.78 -12.43 11.15
N LYS A 99 -15.61 -11.35 10.38
CA LYS A 99 -15.21 -11.41 8.95
C LYS A 99 -13.70 -11.41 8.76
N ILE A 100 -12.97 -10.96 9.78
CA ILE A 100 -11.51 -11.01 9.88
C ILE A 100 -11.12 -11.44 11.30
N SER A 101 -9.90 -11.96 11.45
CA SER A 101 -9.32 -12.30 12.74
C SER A 101 -8.76 -11.06 13.46
N PRO A 102 -8.54 -11.12 14.79
CA PRO A 102 -7.85 -10.06 15.51
C PRO A 102 -6.44 -9.75 14.97
N ASP A 103 -5.76 -10.76 14.42
CA ASP A 103 -4.42 -10.62 13.87
C ASP A 103 -4.41 -9.90 12.52
N ASP A 104 -5.50 -9.98 11.75
CA ASP A 104 -5.60 -9.30 10.44
C ASP A 104 -5.54 -7.78 10.57
N ILE A 105 -6.02 -7.22 11.68
CA ILE A 105 -5.92 -5.77 11.96
C ILE A 105 -4.46 -5.33 12.16
N ASN A 106 -3.57 -6.25 12.53
CA ASN A 106 -2.15 -5.97 12.71
C ASN A 106 -1.36 -6.00 11.39
N LEU A 107 -1.98 -6.38 10.27
CA LEU A 107 -1.32 -6.43 8.95
C LEU A 107 -0.93 -5.05 8.40
N PHE A 108 -1.47 -3.97 8.97
CA PHE A 108 -1.05 -2.60 8.66
C PHE A 108 -0.87 -1.76 9.92
N ARG A 109 -0.17 -0.62 9.76
CA ARG A 109 0.00 0.40 10.80
C ARG A 109 -0.39 1.76 10.28
N ILE A 110 -0.92 2.62 11.16
CA ILE A 110 -1.15 4.04 10.87
C ILE A 110 -0.02 4.82 11.53
N ILE A 111 0.84 5.44 10.74
CA ILE A 111 2.04 6.16 11.19
C ILE A 111 2.14 7.48 10.44
N ASP A 112 2.25 8.59 11.17
CA ASP A 112 2.27 9.93 10.58
C ASP A 112 3.70 10.50 10.45
N GLU A 113 4.59 10.15 11.37
CA GLU A 113 5.94 10.71 11.43
C GLU A 113 6.89 10.06 10.42
N PRO A 114 7.49 10.81 9.46
CA PRO A 114 8.34 10.24 8.41
C PRO A 114 9.50 9.40 8.92
N ASN A 115 10.15 9.82 10.02
CA ASN A 115 11.25 9.07 10.61
C ASN A 115 10.78 7.74 11.20
N GLU A 116 9.58 7.69 11.78
CA GLU A 116 8.99 6.47 12.31
C GLU A 116 8.63 5.50 11.17
N ILE A 117 8.09 6.01 10.06
CA ILE A 117 7.80 5.21 8.85
C ILE A 117 9.07 4.53 8.33
N VAL A 118 10.18 5.28 8.23
CA VAL A 118 11.47 4.75 7.76
C VAL A 118 12.00 3.69 8.74
N ASN A 119 11.94 3.93 10.04
CA ASN A 119 12.41 2.99 11.05
C ASN A 119 11.56 1.71 11.07
N PHE A 120 10.23 1.83 11.03
CA PHE A 120 9.31 0.70 10.97
C PHE A 120 9.55 -0.14 9.72
N THR A 121 9.74 0.52 8.57
CA THR A 121 10.06 -0.16 7.31
C THR A 121 11.34 -0.98 7.44
N LYS A 122 12.44 -0.38 7.89
CA LYS A 122 13.76 -1.05 8.00
C LYS A 122 13.73 -2.26 8.94
N ASN A 123 12.99 -2.18 10.04
CA ASN A 123 12.93 -3.23 11.06
C ASN A 123 12.02 -4.40 10.69
N ASN A 124 11.17 -4.25 9.67
CA ASN A 124 10.14 -5.23 9.32
C ASN A 124 10.19 -5.59 7.82
N GLN A 125 11.31 -5.34 7.14
CA GLN A 125 11.47 -5.75 5.73
C GLN A 125 11.41 -7.28 5.62
N PRO A 126 10.88 -7.83 4.51
CA PRO A 126 11.00 -9.24 4.24
C PRO A 126 12.48 -9.64 4.24
N HIS A 127 12.88 -10.55 5.11
CA HIS A 127 14.16 -11.21 5.00
C HIS A 127 14.07 -12.28 3.91
N ASP A 128 15.08 -12.35 3.05
CA ASP A 128 15.21 -13.40 2.03
C ASP A 128 15.31 -14.78 2.67
#